data_AF-A0AAP6DAS0-F1
#
_entry.id   AF-A0AAP6DAS0-F1
#
_cell.length_a   1.000
_cell.length_b   1.000
_cell.length_c   1.000
_cell.angle_alpha   90.00
_cell.angle_beta   90.00
_cell.angle_gamma   90.00
#
_symmetry.space_group_name_H-M   'P 1'
#
loop_
_entity.id
_entity.type
_entity.pdbx_description
1 polymer ?
#
loop_
_entity_poly.entity_id
_entity_poly.type
_entity_poly.pdbx_seq_one_letter_code
_entity_poly.pdbx_strand_id
1 'polypeptide(L)'
;MTIKILPARLANQIAAGEVVERPASVIKELVENSLDSGATRIDIDIEKGGAKLIRVRDNGKGIAKDELGLALSRHATSKIHTLDDLEAIMSLGFRGEALASISSVSRLTLTSRPAAQEEAWSAYSEGRDMQVKLQPAAHPIGTTVEVLDLFFNTPARRKFLRTEKTEFAHIDELLKRIALSRFDVSINVRHNGKVIRQYRAAKNQLQTEKRIAAVCGNAFVRNMLRIELEHQGLKLHGWITTPDGARQQSDLQYCYVNGRMMRDKLINHA
;
A
#
# COMPACT_ATOMS: atom_id res chain seq x y z
N MET A 1 -40.46 -8.22 -1.61
CA MET A 1 -39.16 -8.41 -2.29
C MET A 1 -38.73 -9.85 -2.09
N THR A 2 -38.08 -10.50 -3.06
CA THR A 2 -37.56 -11.87 -2.93
C THR A 2 -36.04 -11.87 -2.85
N ILE A 3 -35.47 -12.86 -2.13
CA ILE A 3 -34.01 -13.02 -1.98
C ILE A 3 -33.40 -13.37 -3.34
N LYS A 4 -32.33 -12.67 -3.74
CA LYS A 4 -31.63 -12.87 -5.03
C LYS A 4 -30.12 -12.73 -4.86
N ILE A 5 -29.36 -13.50 -5.64
CA ILE A 5 -27.90 -13.35 -5.74
C ILE A 5 -27.61 -11.98 -6.39
N LEU A 6 -26.68 -11.24 -5.78
CA LEU A 6 -26.24 -9.94 -6.32
C LEU A 6 -25.36 -10.15 -7.56
N PRO A 7 -25.48 -9.29 -8.59
CA PRO A 7 -24.53 -9.27 -9.70
C PRO A 7 -23.10 -9.10 -9.20
N ALA A 8 -22.13 -9.80 -9.81
CA ALA A 8 -20.74 -9.84 -9.36
C ALA A 8 -20.14 -8.43 -9.16
N ARG A 9 -20.33 -7.54 -10.15
CA ARG A 9 -19.90 -6.15 -10.04
C ARG A 9 -20.50 -5.40 -8.85
N LEU A 10 -21.79 -5.60 -8.56
CA LEU A 10 -22.44 -4.94 -7.41
C LEU A 10 -21.89 -5.48 -6.09
N ALA A 11 -21.73 -6.80 -5.98
CA ALA A 11 -21.13 -7.42 -4.80
C ALA A 11 -19.69 -6.92 -4.55
N ASN A 12 -18.90 -6.75 -5.62
CA ASN A 12 -17.55 -6.19 -5.53
C ASN A 12 -17.56 -4.72 -5.13
N GLN A 13 -18.49 -3.92 -5.68
CA GLN A 13 -18.62 -2.52 -5.32
C GLN A 13 -19.00 -2.35 -3.85
N ILE A 14 -19.85 -3.21 -3.30
CA ILE A 14 -20.21 -3.21 -1.87
C ILE A 14 -18.96 -3.49 -1.02
N ALA A 15 -18.23 -4.57 -1.28
CA ALA A 15 -17.00 -4.90 -0.56
C ALA A 15 -15.90 -3.84 -0.72
N ALA A 16 -15.79 -3.24 -1.91
CA ALA A 16 -14.89 -2.12 -2.14
C ALA A 16 -15.22 -0.91 -1.25
N GLY A 17 -16.42 -0.81 -0.67
CA GLY A 17 -16.75 0.25 0.29
C GLY A 17 -16.10 0.09 1.64
N GLU A 18 -15.83 -1.16 2.03
CA GLU A 18 -15.16 -1.50 3.28
C GLU A 18 -13.64 -1.46 3.11
N VAL A 19 -13.15 -1.76 1.90
CA VAL A 19 -11.71 -1.84 1.59
C VAL A 19 -11.15 -0.54 1.01
N VAL A 20 -11.92 0.16 0.16
CA VAL A 20 -11.46 1.32 -0.62
C VAL A 20 -12.33 2.54 -0.32
N GLU A 21 -11.98 3.26 0.75
CA GLU A 21 -12.66 4.50 1.13
C GLU A 21 -12.21 5.69 0.28
N ARG A 22 -10.89 5.76 -0.01
CA ARG A 22 -10.24 6.92 -0.65
C ARG A 22 -8.93 6.51 -1.35
N PRO A 23 -8.30 7.41 -2.15
CA PRO A 23 -7.02 7.13 -2.80
C PRO A 23 -5.92 6.57 -1.90
N ALA A 24 -5.81 7.05 -0.65
CA ALA A 24 -4.83 6.54 0.31
C ALA A 24 -5.04 5.04 0.64
N SER A 25 -6.29 4.56 0.71
CA SER A 25 -6.60 3.14 0.91
C SER A 25 -6.06 2.29 -0.24
N VAL A 26 -6.20 2.77 -1.48
CA VAL A 26 -5.64 2.09 -2.66
C VAL A 26 -4.12 2.02 -2.57
N ILE A 27 -3.47 3.15 -2.28
CA ILE A 27 -2.00 3.21 -2.14
C ILE A 27 -1.52 2.22 -1.07
N LYS A 28 -2.20 2.17 0.09
CA LYS A 28 -1.85 1.24 1.17
C LYS A 28 -1.80 -0.18 0.66
N GLU A 29 -2.90 -0.67 0.08
CA GLU A 29 -3.00 -2.06 -0.37
C GLU A 29 -1.98 -2.40 -1.47
N LEU A 30 -1.75 -1.49 -2.42
CA LEU A 30 -0.79 -1.72 -3.51
C LEU A 30 0.66 -1.73 -3.02
N VAL A 31 1.02 -0.83 -2.10
CA VAL A 31 2.37 -0.77 -1.52
C VAL A 31 2.60 -1.97 -0.59
N GLU A 32 1.62 -2.37 0.21
CA GLU A 32 1.71 -3.57 1.03
C GLU A 32 1.88 -4.84 0.18
N ASN A 33 1.18 -4.94 -0.96
CA ASN A 33 1.40 -6.03 -1.93
C ASN A 33 2.81 -6.00 -2.54
N SER A 34 3.37 -4.81 -2.79
CA SER A 34 4.75 -4.67 -3.26
C SER A 34 5.75 -5.13 -2.20
N LEU A 35 5.50 -4.82 -0.92
CA LEU A 35 6.35 -5.26 0.19
C LEU A 35 6.28 -6.79 0.38
N ASP A 36 5.09 -7.37 0.31
CA ASP A 36 4.85 -8.82 0.39
C ASP A 36 5.49 -9.57 -0.80
N SER A 37 5.67 -8.91 -1.95
CA SER A 37 6.36 -9.48 -3.12
C SER A 37 7.90 -9.45 -3.01
N GLY A 38 8.43 -8.91 -1.91
CA GLY A 38 9.87 -8.78 -1.66
C GLY A 38 10.52 -7.59 -2.35
N ALA A 39 9.75 -6.57 -2.74
CA ALA A 39 10.29 -5.40 -3.42
C ALA A 39 11.30 -4.65 -2.54
N THR A 40 12.39 -4.19 -3.17
CA THR A 40 13.42 -3.33 -2.56
C THR A 40 13.39 -1.90 -3.10
N ARG A 41 12.60 -1.67 -4.15
CA ARG A 41 12.28 -0.35 -4.71
C ARG A 41 10.81 -0.31 -5.13
N ILE A 42 10.13 0.76 -4.72
CA ILE A 42 8.74 1.06 -5.07
C ILE A 42 8.69 2.49 -5.60
N ASP A 43 8.21 2.65 -6.83
CA ASP A 43 8.00 3.93 -7.50
C ASP A 43 6.49 4.21 -7.57
N ILE A 44 6.07 5.37 -7.09
CA ILE A 44 4.66 5.74 -6.95
C ILE A 44 4.41 7.05 -7.71
N ASP A 45 3.54 7.01 -8.73
CA ASP A 45 3.06 8.19 -9.44
C ASP A 45 1.58 8.44 -9.12
N ILE A 46 1.26 9.68 -8.76
CA ILE A 46 -0.09 10.11 -8.40
C ILE A 46 -0.46 11.33 -9.25
N GLU A 47 -1.69 11.35 -9.78
CA GLU A 47 -2.25 12.53 -10.45
C GLU A 47 -3.60 12.91 -9.84
N LYS A 48 -3.84 14.22 -9.70
CA LYS A 48 -5.07 14.78 -9.12
C LYS A 48 -5.45 14.16 -7.77
N GLY A 49 -4.47 14.02 -6.87
CA GLY A 49 -4.67 13.42 -5.54
C GLY A 49 -5.04 11.94 -5.58
N GLY A 50 -4.79 11.26 -6.70
CA GLY A 50 -5.10 9.85 -6.91
C GLY A 50 -6.50 9.59 -7.50
N ALA A 51 -7.29 10.63 -7.72
CA ALA A 51 -8.58 10.50 -8.39
C ALA A 51 -8.43 10.21 -9.89
N LYS A 52 -7.38 10.75 -10.53
CA LYS A 52 -7.11 10.54 -11.96
C LYS A 52 -6.24 9.32 -12.21
N LEU A 53 -5.09 9.24 -11.55
CA LEU A 53 -4.13 8.14 -11.68
C LEU A 53 -3.48 7.84 -10.33
N ILE A 54 -3.39 6.55 -10.02
CA ILE A 54 -2.45 5.96 -9.08
C ILE A 54 -1.67 4.90 -9.84
N ARG A 55 -0.35 5.01 -9.91
CA ARG A 55 0.53 3.97 -10.43
C ARG A 55 1.52 3.57 -9.36
N VAL A 56 1.58 2.28 -9.04
CA VAL A 56 2.56 1.71 -8.13
C VAL A 56 3.37 0.68 -8.91
N ARG A 57 4.68 0.88 -8.99
CA ARG A 57 5.62 -0.02 -9.65
C ARG A 57 6.64 -0.51 -8.67
N ASP A 58 6.87 -1.81 -8.66
CA ASP A 58 7.83 -2.47 -7.79
C ASP A 58 8.84 -3.30 -8.59
N ASN A 59 9.90 -3.71 -7.90
CA ASN A 59 10.89 -4.68 -8.38
C ASN A 59 10.82 -5.99 -7.61
N GLY A 60 9.63 -6.38 -7.14
CA GLY A 60 9.42 -7.64 -6.44
C GLY A 60 9.46 -8.85 -7.37
N LYS A 61 9.02 -10.00 -6.86
CA LYS A 61 9.10 -11.28 -7.59
C LYS A 61 8.24 -11.37 -8.87
N GLY A 62 7.28 -10.47 -9.05
CA GLY A 62 6.30 -10.52 -10.15
C GLY A 62 5.18 -11.55 -9.92
N ILE A 63 4.26 -11.63 -10.88
CA ILE A 63 3.11 -12.54 -10.91
C ILE A 63 3.15 -13.31 -12.22
N ALA A 64 3.01 -14.64 -12.16
CA ALA A 64 3.03 -15.47 -13.35
C ALA A 64 1.81 -15.22 -14.26
N LYS A 65 1.99 -15.37 -15.56
CA LYS A 65 0.93 -15.11 -16.57
C LYS A 65 -0.40 -15.81 -16.25
N ASP A 66 -0.33 -17.08 -15.89
CA ASP A 66 -1.46 -17.94 -15.56
C ASP A 66 -2.14 -17.56 -14.24
N GLU A 67 -1.42 -16.89 -13.33
CA GLU A 67 -1.96 -16.36 -12.07
C GLU A 67 -2.55 -14.95 -12.18
N LEU A 68 -2.29 -14.21 -13.27
CA LEU A 68 -2.79 -12.84 -13.41
C LEU A 68 -4.32 -12.73 -13.36
N GLY A 69 -5.01 -13.70 -13.96
CA GLY A 69 -6.48 -13.79 -13.86
C GLY A 69 -6.95 -14.04 -12.42
N LEU A 70 -6.23 -14.90 -11.71
CA LEU A 70 -6.51 -15.23 -10.31
C LEU A 70 -6.24 -14.04 -9.39
N ALA A 71 -5.18 -13.25 -9.64
CA ALA A 71 -4.84 -12.06 -8.87
C ALA A 71 -5.92 -10.96 -8.90
N LEU A 72 -6.73 -10.90 -9.96
CA LEU A 72 -7.89 -10.01 -10.09
C LEU A 72 -9.22 -10.64 -9.65
N SER A 73 -9.19 -11.92 -9.24
CA SER A 73 -10.35 -12.65 -8.75
C SER A 73 -10.54 -12.45 -7.23
N ARG A 74 -11.75 -12.74 -6.73
CA ARG A 74 -12.02 -12.66 -5.29
C ARG A 74 -11.54 -13.92 -4.57
N HIS A 75 -11.28 -13.77 -3.26
CA HIS A 75 -10.92 -14.86 -2.36
C HIS A 75 -9.71 -15.66 -2.87
N ALA A 76 -8.82 -14.96 -3.58
CA ALA A 76 -7.67 -15.53 -4.23
C ALA A 76 -6.41 -14.91 -3.62
N THR A 77 -5.60 -15.72 -2.95
CA THR A 77 -4.36 -15.26 -2.33
C THR A 77 -3.31 -16.35 -2.35
N SER A 78 -2.04 -15.93 -2.42
CA SER A 78 -0.86 -16.79 -2.26
C SER A 78 -0.23 -16.66 -0.87
N LYS A 79 -0.92 -16.00 0.08
CA LYS A 79 -0.35 -15.60 1.37
C LYS A 79 -0.80 -16.46 2.54
N ILE A 80 -1.98 -17.06 2.45
CA ILE A 80 -2.55 -17.97 3.46
C ILE A 80 -3.33 -19.09 2.74
N HIS A 81 -3.28 -20.31 3.29
CA HIS A 81 -3.98 -21.47 2.75
C HIS A 81 -4.78 -22.24 3.81
N THR A 82 -4.50 -22.01 5.10
CA THR A 82 -5.11 -22.71 6.23
C THR A 82 -5.64 -21.74 7.29
N LEU A 83 -6.41 -22.26 8.27
CA LEU A 83 -6.84 -21.47 9.42
C LEU A 83 -5.65 -21.10 10.32
N ASP A 84 -4.69 -22.01 10.48
CA ASP A 84 -3.47 -21.76 11.25
C ASP A 84 -2.66 -20.60 10.66
N ASP A 85 -2.60 -20.47 9.32
CA ASP A 85 -1.97 -19.32 8.65
C ASP A 85 -2.68 -17.99 8.97
N LEU A 86 -4.00 -18.04 9.22
CA LEU A 86 -4.79 -16.86 9.60
C LEU A 86 -4.55 -16.47 11.07
N GLU A 87 -4.26 -17.44 11.94
CA GLU A 87 -3.88 -17.18 13.34
C GLU A 87 -2.45 -16.66 13.44
N ALA A 88 -1.57 -17.05 12.50
CA ALA A 88 -0.15 -16.68 12.45
C ALA A 88 0.21 -15.79 11.23
N ILE A 89 -0.44 -14.64 11.09
CA ILE A 89 -0.28 -13.81 9.87
C ILE A 89 1.14 -13.21 9.77
N MET A 90 1.90 -13.65 8.75
CA MET A 90 3.26 -13.18 8.48
C MET A 90 3.38 -12.12 7.36
N SER A 91 2.34 -11.92 6.56
CA SER A 91 2.28 -10.95 5.46
C SER A 91 1.52 -9.67 5.85
N LEU A 92 1.53 -8.62 5.03
CA LEU A 92 0.73 -7.41 5.26
C LEU A 92 -0.72 -7.58 4.79
N GLY A 93 -0.92 -8.16 3.60
CA GLY A 93 -2.25 -8.56 3.11
C GLY A 93 -2.52 -10.05 3.30
N PHE A 94 -3.78 -10.47 3.36
CA PHE A 94 -4.16 -11.90 3.46
C PHE A 94 -5.56 -12.23 2.93
N ARG A 95 -6.42 -11.22 2.72
CA ARG A 95 -7.84 -11.45 2.37
C ARG A 95 -8.07 -11.90 0.92
N GLY A 96 -7.13 -11.65 0.01
CA GLY A 96 -7.30 -11.99 -1.40
C GLY A 96 -8.40 -11.19 -2.11
N GLU A 97 -8.68 -9.96 -1.65
CA GLU A 97 -9.79 -9.14 -2.15
C GLU A 97 -9.42 -7.74 -2.64
N ALA A 98 -8.21 -7.26 -2.33
CA ALA A 98 -7.83 -5.87 -2.58
C ALA A 98 -7.90 -5.50 -4.07
N LEU A 99 -7.21 -6.24 -4.95
CA LEU A 99 -7.16 -5.94 -6.38
C LEU A 99 -8.53 -6.09 -7.05
N ALA A 100 -9.28 -7.15 -6.71
CA ALA A 100 -10.65 -7.34 -7.20
C ALA A 100 -11.57 -6.18 -6.77
N SER A 101 -11.48 -5.75 -5.52
CA SER A 101 -12.27 -4.63 -4.99
C SER A 101 -11.93 -3.32 -5.69
N ILE A 102 -10.64 -2.98 -5.82
CA ILE A 102 -10.18 -1.77 -6.50
C ILE A 102 -10.64 -1.80 -7.97
N SER A 103 -10.42 -2.91 -8.69
CA SER A 103 -10.80 -3.05 -10.10
C SER A 103 -12.30 -2.82 -10.36
N SER A 104 -13.17 -3.12 -9.39
CA SER A 104 -14.62 -2.92 -9.54
C SER A 104 -15.06 -1.45 -9.49
N VAL A 105 -14.21 -0.57 -8.94
CA VAL A 105 -14.49 0.86 -8.76
C VAL A 105 -13.52 1.77 -9.52
N SER A 106 -12.64 1.21 -10.35
CA SER A 106 -11.66 1.95 -11.17
C SER A 106 -11.46 1.27 -12.51
N ARG A 107 -10.63 1.87 -13.37
CA ARG A 107 -10.02 1.17 -14.51
C ARG A 107 -8.65 0.69 -14.07
N LEU A 108 -8.56 -0.58 -13.65
CA LEU A 108 -7.32 -1.17 -13.14
C LEU A 108 -6.61 -1.97 -14.24
N THR A 109 -5.32 -1.72 -14.41
CA THR A 109 -4.40 -2.52 -15.23
C THR A 109 -3.28 -3.06 -14.35
N LEU A 110 -3.07 -4.37 -14.41
CA LEU A 110 -2.03 -5.10 -13.70
C LEU A 110 -1.03 -5.64 -14.72
N THR A 111 0.20 -5.13 -14.73
CA THR A 111 1.25 -5.61 -15.63
C THR A 111 2.38 -6.21 -14.80
N SER A 112 2.80 -7.44 -15.11
CA SER A 112 3.83 -8.12 -14.33
C SER A 112 4.71 -9.02 -15.17
N ARG A 113 5.93 -9.27 -14.68
CA ARG A 113 6.84 -10.29 -15.20
C ARG A 113 7.63 -10.90 -14.05
N PRO A 114 7.55 -12.22 -13.82
CA PRO A 114 8.45 -12.90 -12.90
C PRO A 114 9.78 -13.22 -13.58
N ALA A 115 10.82 -13.49 -12.78
CA ALA A 115 12.16 -13.80 -13.29
C ALA A 115 12.21 -15.02 -14.22
N ALA A 116 11.31 -15.99 -14.00
CA ALA A 116 11.22 -17.21 -14.80
C ALA A 116 10.57 -17.02 -16.18
N GLN A 117 10.04 -15.82 -16.49
CA GLN A 117 9.40 -15.53 -17.78
C GLN A 117 10.18 -14.49 -18.57
N GLU A 118 10.36 -14.75 -19.87
CA GLU A 118 10.93 -13.79 -20.81
C GLU A 118 9.92 -12.68 -21.16
N GLU A 119 8.65 -13.06 -21.32
CA GLU A 119 7.56 -12.15 -21.69
C GLU A 119 6.86 -11.58 -20.46
N ALA A 120 6.50 -10.29 -20.52
CA ALA A 120 5.58 -9.70 -19.56
C ALA A 120 4.14 -9.77 -20.06
N TRP A 121 3.20 -9.81 -19.11
CA TRP A 121 1.78 -9.88 -19.41
C TRP A 121 1.03 -8.80 -18.64
N SER A 122 0.01 -8.27 -19.29
CA SER A 122 -0.91 -7.29 -18.71
C SER A 122 -2.30 -7.87 -18.60
N ALA A 123 -2.95 -7.61 -17.48
CA ALA A 123 -4.27 -8.07 -17.13
C ALA A 123 -5.15 -6.89 -16.71
N TYR A 124 -6.38 -6.88 -17.20
CA TYR A 124 -7.39 -5.89 -16.80
C TYR A 124 -8.78 -6.51 -16.88
N SER A 125 -9.69 -6.05 -16.03
CA SER A 125 -11.07 -6.55 -15.97
C SER A 125 -12.02 -5.61 -16.70
N GLU A 126 -12.90 -6.15 -17.55
CA GLU A 126 -13.95 -5.40 -18.24
C GLU A 126 -15.34 -6.04 -18.05
N GLY A 127 -16.39 -5.26 -18.34
CA GLY A 127 -17.77 -5.75 -18.39
C GLY A 127 -18.46 -5.85 -17.03
N ARG A 128 -19.69 -6.39 -17.04
CA ARG A 128 -20.48 -6.61 -15.80
C ARG A 128 -19.98 -7.81 -15.00
N ASP A 129 -19.40 -8.79 -15.68
CA ASP A 129 -18.94 -10.05 -15.08
C ASP A 129 -17.47 -9.98 -14.67
N MET A 130 -16.81 -8.83 -14.82
CA MET A 130 -15.40 -8.60 -14.44
C MET A 130 -14.45 -9.60 -15.11
N GLN A 131 -14.73 -10.02 -16.35
CA GLN A 131 -13.88 -10.95 -17.08
C GLN A 131 -12.49 -10.34 -17.28
N VAL A 132 -11.47 -11.10 -16.90
CA VAL A 132 -10.07 -10.69 -17.04
C VAL A 132 -9.62 -10.96 -18.46
N LYS A 133 -9.09 -9.93 -19.12
CA LYS A 133 -8.40 -10.05 -20.41
C LYS A 133 -6.90 -10.01 -20.17
N LEU A 134 -6.17 -10.88 -20.86
CA LEU A 134 -4.71 -10.92 -20.86
C LEU A 134 -4.17 -10.44 -22.21
N GLN A 135 -3.11 -9.65 -22.20
CA GLN A 135 -2.40 -9.24 -23.40
C GLN A 135 -0.88 -9.19 -23.17
N PRO A 136 -0.05 -9.43 -24.20
CA PRO A 136 1.39 -9.23 -24.11
C PRO A 136 1.74 -7.79 -23.75
N ALA A 137 2.81 -7.60 -22.98
CA ALA A 137 3.30 -6.29 -22.57
C ALA A 137 4.83 -6.25 -22.50
N ALA A 138 5.39 -5.06 -22.39
CA ALA A 138 6.80 -4.85 -22.05
C ALA A 138 6.92 -4.42 -20.59
N HIS A 139 7.60 -5.21 -19.77
CA HIS A 139 7.82 -4.91 -18.35
C HIS A 139 9.10 -5.60 -17.85
N PRO A 140 9.94 -4.95 -17.02
CA PRO A 140 11.03 -5.66 -16.35
C PRO A 140 10.49 -6.63 -15.29
N ILE A 141 11.38 -7.35 -14.61
CA ILE A 141 10.98 -8.17 -13.46
C ILE A 141 10.34 -7.27 -12.40
N GLY A 142 9.20 -7.72 -11.87
CA GLY A 142 8.38 -6.98 -10.91
C GLY A 142 6.98 -6.69 -11.44
N THR A 143 6.25 -5.82 -10.76
CA THR A 143 4.85 -5.52 -11.05
C THR A 143 4.60 -4.01 -11.18
N THR A 144 3.70 -3.62 -12.07
CA THR A 144 3.08 -2.30 -12.10
C THR A 144 1.57 -2.46 -12.00
N VAL A 145 0.95 -1.76 -11.05
CA VAL A 145 -0.49 -1.61 -10.94
C VAL A 145 -0.87 -0.16 -11.26
N GLU A 146 -1.73 0.01 -12.26
CA GLU A 146 -2.30 1.30 -12.65
C GLU A 146 -3.78 1.33 -12.31
N VAL A 147 -4.20 2.37 -11.60
CA VAL A 147 -5.58 2.61 -11.19
C VAL A 147 -5.99 3.97 -11.74
N LEU A 148 -6.84 3.95 -12.76
CA LEU A 148 -7.34 5.13 -13.45
C LEU A 148 -8.80 5.40 -13.06
N ASP A 149 -9.14 6.70 -12.98
CA ASP A 149 -10.50 7.19 -12.70
C ASP A 149 -11.17 6.51 -11.50
N LEU A 150 -10.58 6.66 -10.30
CA LEU A 150 -11.13 6.07 -9.08
C LEU A 150 -12.57 6.56 -8.84
N PHE A 151 -13.47 5.63 -8.55
CA PHE A 151 -14.91 5.84 -8.35
C PHE A 151 -15.68 6.36 -9.57
N PHE A 152 -15.16 6.23 -10.80
CA PHE A 152 -15.86 6.69 -12.01
C PHE A 152 -17.27 6.09 -12.17
N ASN A 153 -17.46 4.86 -11.68
CA ASN A 153 -18.69 4.11 -11.78
C ASN A 153 -19.48 4.01 -10.44
N THR A 154 -19.06 4.77 -9.43
CA THR A 154 -19.72 4.89 -8.11
C THR A 154 -19.87 6.36 -7.73
N PRO A 155 -20.83 7.10 -8.33
CA PRO A 155 -20.90 8.56 -8.22
C PRO A 155 -21.10 9.07 -6.80
N ALA A 156 -21.82 8.33 -5.95
CA ALA A 156 -21.98 8.68 -4.54
C ALA A 156 -20.63 8.73 -3.82
N ARG A 157 -19.76 7.72 -4.01
CA ARG A 157 -18.40 7.70 -3.43
C ARG A 157 -17.52 8.79 -3.98
N ARG A 158 -17.61 9.06 -5.29
CA ARG A 158 -16.85 10.13 -5.92
C ARG A 158 -17.15 11.51 -5.30
N LYS A 159 -18.39 11.75 -4.83
CA LYS A 159 -18.76 12.98 -4.11
C LYS A 159 -18.14 13.11 -2.71
N PHE A 160 -17.69 12.02 -2.10
CA PHE A 160 -17.01 12.04 -0.80
C PHE A 160 -15.52 12.34 -0.90
N LEU A 161 -14.93 12.28 -2.10
CA LEU A 161 -13.55 12.70 -2.31
C LEU A 161 -13.39 14.17 -1.96
N ARG A 162 -12.36 14.47 -1.16
CA ARG A 162 -12.00 15.84 -0.81
C ARG A 162 -11.21 16.49 -1.94
N THR A 163 -10.70 17.69 -1.68
CA THR A 163 -9.83 18.37 -2.64
C THR A 163 -8.59 17.53 -2.94
N GLU A 164 -8.01 17.71 -4.12
CA GLU A 164 -6.76 17.05 -4.51
C GLU A 164 -5.67 17.19 -3.45
N LYS A 165 -5.53 18.38 -2.87
CA LYS A 165 -4.54 18.65 -1.82
C LYS A 165 -4.79 17.80 -0.57
N THR A 166 -6.05 17.70 -0.16
CA THR A 166 -6.44 16.90 1.02
C THR A 166 -6.21 15.40 0.78
N GLU A 167 -6.62 14.88 -0.37
CA GLU A 167 -6.41 13.46 -0.69
C GLU A 167 -4.93 13.11 -0.80
N PHE A 168 -4.13 13.97 -1.46
CA PHE A 168 -2.70 13.78 -1.50
C PHE A 168 -2.07 13.85 -0.10
N ALA A 169 -2.53 14.75 0.79
CA ALA A 169 -2.03 14.80 2.16
C ALA A 169 -2.29 13.49 2.94
N HIS A 170 -3.42 12.82 2.70
CA HIS A 170 -3.67 11.49 3.27
C HIS A 170 -2.72 10.42 2.72
N ILE A 171 -2.44 10.44 1.41
CA ILE A 171 -1.46 9.55 0.78
C ILE A 171 -0.06 9.83 1.34
N ASP A 172 0.32 11.09 1.46
CA ASP A 172 1.60 11.56 1.96
C ASP A 172 1.87 11.05 3.39
N GLU A 173 0.90 11.22 4.28
CA GLU A 173 0.96 10.75 5.67
C GLU A 173 1.04 9.22 5.77
N LEU A 174 0.30 8.51 4.92
CA LEU A 174 0.40 7.05 4.82
C LEU A 174 1.81 6.61 4.39
N LEU A 175 2.37 7.24 3.35
CA LEU A 175 3.68 6.87 2.82
C LEU A 175 4.82 7.19 3.80
N LYS A 176 4.69 8.23 4.62
CA LYS A 176 5.59 8.49 5.76
C LYS A 176 5.62 7.31 6.73
N ARG A 177 4.45 6.79 7.10
CA ARG A 177 4.33 5.64 8.02
C ARG A 177 4.97 4.39 7.43
N ILE A 178 4.73 4.11 6.15
CA ILE A 178 5.32 2.95 5.46
C ILE A 178 6.84 3.11 5.34
N ALA A 179 7.32 4.32 5.05
CA ALA A 179 8.76 4.58 4.95
C ALA A 179 9.50 4.29 6.26
N LEU A 180 8.84 4.43 7.40
CA LEU A 180 9.40 4.12 8.72
C LEU A 180 9.14 2.67 9.18
N SER A 181 8.25 1.90 8.53
CA SER A 181 8.14 0.46 8.82
C SER A 181 9.19 -0.37 8.07
N ARG A 182 9.65 0.12 6.90
CA ARG A 182 10.59 -0.60 6.02
C ARG A 182 11.75 0.30 5.60
N PHE A 183 12.77 0.35 6.45
CA PHE A 183 14.02 1.08 6.19
C PHE A 183 14.82 0.48 5.03
N ASP A 184 14.65 -0.81 4.76
CA ASP A 184 15.33 -1.60 3.73
C ASP A 184 14.81 -1.34 2.29
N VAL A 185 13.67 -0.66 2.14
CA VAL A 185 13.00 -0.46 0.84
C VAL A 185 13.08 0.99 0.39
N SER A 186 13.51 1.23 -0.86
CA SER A 186 13.51 2.57 -1.46
C SER A 186 12.10 2.93 -1.96
N ILE A 187 11.58 4.11 -1.60
CA ILE A 187 10.24 4.57 -2.00
C ILE A 187 10.36 5.95 -2.66
N ASN A 188 9.97 6.05 -3.93
CA ASN A 188 9.93 7.31 -4.67
C ASN A 188 8.47 7.72 -4.92
N VAL A 189 8.15 8.99 -4.68
CA VAL A 189 6.79 9.50 -4.82
C VAL A 189 6.77 10.72 -5.72
N ARG A 190 5.96 10.65 -6.78
CA ARG A 190 5.69 11.76 -7.69
C ARG A 190 4.22 12.14 -7.63
N HIS A 191 3.94 13.43 -7.61
CA HIS A 191 2.59 13.99 -7.70
C HIS A 191 2.55 14.99 -8.85
N ASN A 192 1.64 14.77 -9.81
CA ASN A 192 1.49 15.60 -11.01
C ASN A 192 2.82 15.79 -11.77
N GLY A 193 3.57 14.69 -11.94
CA GLY A 193 4.85 14.68 -12.64
C GLY A 193 6.04 15.23 -11.84
N LYS A 194 5.84 15.80 -10.65
CA LYS A 194 6.92 16.32 -9.80
C LYS A 194 7.28 15.33 -8.71
N VAL A 195 8.58 15.13 -8.48
CA VAL A 195 9.08 14.36 -7.35
C VAL A 195 8.78 15.13 -6.07
N ILE A 196 8.00 14.52 -5.16
CA ILE A 196 7.67 15.10 -3.85
C ILE A 196 8.51 14.44 -2.76
N ARG A 197 8.77 13.13 -2.86
CA ARG A 197 9.53 12.38 -1.85
C ARG A 197 10.45 11.35 -2.47
N GLN A 198 11.58 11.14 -1.81
CA GLN A 198 12.55 10.10 -2.12
C GLN A 198 13.11 9.52 -0.82
N TYR A 199 12.60 8.37 -0.42
CA TYR A 199 13.09 7.62 0.73
C TYR A 199 14.07 6.56 0.24
N ARG A 200 15.38 6.78 0.42
CA ARG A 200 16.41 5.81 0.04
C ARG A 200 16.50 4.71 1.07
N ALA A 201 16.67 3.45 0.64
CA ALA A 201 16.93 2.34 1.55
C ALA A 201 18.13 2.65 2.46
N ALA A 202 18.00 2.31 3.73
CA ALA A 202 18.98 2.55 4.78
C ALA A 202 19.60 1.22 5.24
N LYS A 203 20.92 1.12 5.11
CA LYS A 203 21.73 -0.06 5.46
C LYS A 203 22.62 0.16 6.67
N ASN A 204 22.72 1.39 7.15
CA ASN A 204 23.53 1.76 8.30
C ASN A 204 22.85 2.88 9.09
N GLN A 205 23.37 3.15 10.29
CA GLN A 205 22.79 4.13 11.20
C GLN A 205 22.67 5.51 10.57
N LEU A 206 23.72 6.03 9.90
CA LEU A 206 23.67 7.34 9.26
C LEU A 206 22.54 7.45 8.22
N GLN A 207 22.30 6.38 7.46
CA GLN A 207 21.20 6.35 6.49
C GLN A 207 19.83 6.23 7.17
N THR A 208 19.74 5.50 8.28
CA THR A 208 18.53 5.41 9.10
C THR A 208 18.14 6.79 9.64
N GLU A 209 19.09 7.53 10.20
CA GLU A 209 18.87 8.89 10.71
C GLU A 209 18.44 9.85 9.58
N LYS A 210 19.05 9.74 8.39
CA LYS A 210 18.62 10.51 7.20
C LYS A 210 17.18 10.20 6.78
N ARG A 211 16.77 8.93 6.85
CA ARG A 211 15.39 8.53 6.57
C ARG A 211 14.42 9.08 7.60
N ILE A 212 14.77 9.02 8.89
CA ILE A 212 13.97 9.63 9.97
C ILE A 212 13.87 11.14 9.76
N ALA A 213 14.97 11.83 9.44
CA ALA A 213 14.95 13.26 9.13
C ALA A 213 14.04 13.60 7.95
N ALA A 214 14.04 12.77 6.89
CA ALA A 214 13.19 12.97 5.72
C ALA A 214 11.68 12.79 6.02
N VAL A 215 11.33 12.02 7.06
CA VAL A 215 9.95 11.78 7.48
C VAL A 215 9.51 12.74 8.59
N CYS A 216 10.25 12.75 9.69
CA CYS A 216 9.94 13.45 10.95
C CYS A 216 10.55 14.85 11.05
N GLY A 217 11.49 15.19 10.15
CA GLY A 217 12.20 16.47 10.16
C GLY A 217 13.45 16.50 11.05
N ASN A 218 14.34 17.45 10.77
CA ASN A 218 15.61 17.60 11.49
C ASN A 218 15.42 17.93 12.99
N ALA A 219 14.33 18.60 13.36
CA ALA A 219 14.03 18.90 14.76
C ALA A 219 13.81 17.63 15.59
N PHE A 220 13.14 16.62 15.02
CA PHE A 220 12.96 15.33 15.66
C PHE A 220 14.32 14.64 15.89
N VAL A 221 15.15 14.57 14.83
CA VAL A 221 16.45 13.88 14.88
C VAL A 221 17.41 14.51 15.88
N ARG A 222 17.38 15.84 16.07
CA ARG A 222 18.23 16.51 17.09
C ARG A 222 17.91 16.09 18.52
N ASN A 223 16.66 15.71 18.80
CA ASN A 223 16.16 15.41 20.14
C ASN A 223 15.78 13.92 20.28
N MET A 224 16.12 13.06 19.32
CA MET A 224 15.72 11.66 19.34
C MET A 224 16.63 10.84 20.23
N LEU A 225 16.03 9.92 20.98
CA LEU A 225 16.70 8.88 21.75
C LEU A 225 16.32 7.54 21.14
N ARG A 226 17.32 6.73 20.83
CA ARG A 226 17.10 5.35 20.39
C ARG A 226 16.70 4.50 21.59
N ILE A 227 15.63 3.74 21.44
CA ILE A 227 15.20 2.73 22.41
C ILE A 227 15.43 1.34 21.82
N GLU A 228 15.88 0.43 22.66
CA GLU A 228 16.07 -0.99 22.34
C GLU A 228 15.91 -1.78 23.63
N LEU A 229 14.81 -2.52 23.74
CA LEU A 229 14.42 -3.28 24.92
C LEU A 229 13.97 -4.67 24.49
N GLU A 230 14.36 -5.68 25.25
CA GLU A 230 13.95 -7.06 25.06
C GLU A 230 13.55 -7.68 26.40
N HIS A 231 12.35 -8.26 26.47
CA HIS A 231 11.85 -8.91 27.67
C HIS A 231 10.89 -10.05 27.31
N GLN A 232 11.16 -11.26 27.82
CA GLN A 232 10.30 -12.45 27.61
C GLN A 232 9.90 -12.68 26.13
N GLY A 233 10.84 -12.48 25.19
CA GLY A 233 10.60 -12.65 23.76
C GLY A 233 9.91 -11.45 23.08
N LEU A 234 9.45 -10.44 23.82
CA LEU A 234 8.98 -9.18 23.27
C LEU A 234 10.17 -8.25 22.99
N LYS A 235 10.18 -7.65 21.81
CA LYS A 235 11.21 -6.69 21.38
C LYS A 235 10.56 -5.33 21.10
N LEU A 236 11.02 -4.30 21.77
CA LEU A 236 10.65 -2.91 21.51
C LEU A 236 11.89 -2.15 21.03
N HIS A 237 11.79 -1.54 19.86
CA HIS A 237 12.86 -0.71 19.32
C HIS A 237 12.27 0.49 18.56
N GLY A 238 13.05 1.56 18.44
CA GLY A 238 12.64 2.76 17.72
C GLY A 238 13.28 4.02 18.27
N TRP A 239 12.57 5.14 18.12
CA TRP A 239 13.03 6.45 18.56
C TRP A 239 11.92 7.21 19.25
N ILE A 240 12.25 7.81 20.39
CA ILE A 240 11.40 8.74 21.13
C ILE A 240 12.09 10.09 21.22
N THR A 241 11.38 11.17 21.52
CA THR A 241 11.99 12.49 21.71
C THR A 241 12.19 12.79 23.18
N THR A 242 13.26 13.51 23.52
CA THR A 242 13.39 14.18 24.82
C THR A 242 12.25 15.19 25.04
N PRO A 243 11.99 15.63 26.28
CA PRO A 243 11.03 16.71 26.55
C PRO A 243 11.28 17.99 25.73
N ASP A 244 12.54 18.32 25.44
CA ASP A 244 12.91 19.47 24.60
C ASP A 244 12.48 19.32 23.13
N GLY A 245 12.27 18.09 22.67
CA GLY A 245 11.73 17.76 21.35
C GLY A 245 10.21 17.58 21.32
N ALA A 246 9.52 17.76 22.45
CA ALA A 246 8.09 17.55 22.53
C ALA A 246 7.32 18.52 21.62
N ARG A 247 6.27 18.01 21.00
CA ARG A 247 5.36 18.77 20.14
C ARG A 247 3.99 18.81 20.79
N GLN A 248 3.27 19.92 20.61
CA GLN A 248 1.88 20.01 21.07
C GLN A 248 0.92 19.13 20.25
N GLN A 249 1.27 18.83 19.00
CA GLN A 249 0.49 17.98 18.12
C GLN A 249 1.02 16.54 18.18
N SER A 250 0.11 15.56 18.14
CA SER A 250 0.41 14.13 18.04
C SER A 250 0.75 13.68 16.61
N ASP A 251 1.36 14.57 15.82
CA ASP A 251 1.58 14.36 14.38
C ASP A 251 2.76 13.43 14.06
N LEU A 252 3.62 13.14 15.04
CA LEU A 252 4.78 12.25 14.91
C LEU A 252 4.72 11.05 15.88
N GLN A 253 3.53 10.48 16.06
CA GLN A 253 3.32 9.26 16.84
C GLN A 253 3.07 8.08 15.89
N TYR A 254 4.14 7.36 15.56
CA TYR A 254 4.09 6.20 14.68
C TYR A 254 4.47 4.94 15.46
N CYS A 255 3.53 4.00 15.58
CA CYS A 255 3.77 2.71 16.22
C CYS A 255 3.52 1.56 15.26
N TYR A 256 4.25 0.46 15.47
CA TYR A 256 4.25 -0.71 14.61
C TYR A 256 4.25 -1.97 15.46
N VAL A 257 3.47 -2.97 15.03
CA VAL A 257 3.48 -4.32 15.61
C VAL A 257 3.83 -5.28 14.49
N ASN A 258 4.92 -6.03 14.63
CA ASN A 258 5.43 -6.93 13.59
C ASN A 258 5.53 -6.25 12.20
N GLY A 259 5.97 -4.99 12.19
CA GLY A 259 6.12 -4.17 10.97
C GLY A 259 4.83 -3.58 10.41
N ARG A 260 3.64 -3.94 10.94
CA ARG A 260 2.36 -3.33 10.55
C ARG A 260 2.13 -2.03 11.31
N MET A 261 1.81 -0.96 10.58
CA MET A 261 1.44 0.32 11.19
C MET A 261 0.15 0.16 11.99
N MET A 262 0.14 0.69 13.21
CA MET A 262 -1.01 0.64 14.10
C MET A 262 -1.28 2.04 14.67
N ARG A 263 -2.48 2.23 15.19
CA ARG A 263 -2.81 3.32 16.12
C ARG A 263 -3.47 2.65 17.31
N ASP A 264 -2.70 2.40 18.34
CA ASP A 264 -3.16 1.68 19.52
C ASP A 264 -3.18 2.61 20.74
N LYS A 265 -4.31 2.63 21.45
CA LYS A 265 -4.49 3.51 22.62
C LYS A 265 -3.69 3.04 23.83
N LEU A 266 -3.48 1.74 23.98
CA LEU A 266 -2.70 1.17 25.08
C LEU A 266 -1.22 1.51 24.90
N ILE A 267 -0.69 1.32 23.69
CA ILE A 267 0.71 1.70 23.37
C ILE A 267 0.92 3.21 23.57
N ASN A 268 -0.04 4.05 23.20
CA ASN A 268 0.08 5.50 23.39
C ASN A 268 -0.03 5.96 24.85
N HIS A 269 -0.61 5.13 25.73
CA HIS A 269 -0.78 5.45 27.14
C HIS A 269 0.45 5.05 27.98
N ALA A 270 1.09 3.92 27.61
CA ALA A 270 2.31 3.41 28.23
C ALA A 270 3.53 4.30 27.91
#